data_AF-A0A3S8Z8I9-F1
#
_entry.id   AF-A0A3S8Z8I9-F1
#
_cell.length_a   1.000
_cell.length_b   1.000
_cell.length_c   1.000
_cell.angle_alpha   90.00
_cell.angle_beta   90.00
_cell.angle_gamma   90.00
#
_symmetry.space_group_name_H-M   'P 1'
#
loop_
_entity.id
_entity.type
_entity.pdbx_description
1 polymer ?
#
loop_
_entity_poly.entity_id
_entity_poly.type
_entity_poly.pdbx_seq_one_letter_code
_entity_poly.pdbx_strand_id
1 'polypeptide(L)'
;MHAPQSSLLAVAVPGIPQATMTDDVPALIAPALNGLVWPDGRVGIMRGDIIVIARKLVAKCEGRMVKAGAAGALSEGNTPRGIAVLPPEDPVASAREIRRGLDARFGGRPGVIITGDVVAAGVDAHVGSSNLREDLARMADVLMNAYPDHPVVAIRGLGHLLTYEDQD
;
A
#
# COMPACT_ATOMS: atom_id res chain seq x y z
N MET A 1 9.85 25.73 -26.11
CA MET A 1 9.96 25.03 -24.81
C MET A 1 8.67 24.25 -24.61
N HIS A 2 8.72 22.92 -24.70
CA HIS A 2 7.59 22.08 -24.30
C HIS A 2 7.57 22.06 -22.77
N ALA A 3 6.44 22.38 -22.13
CA ALA A 3 6.30 22.16 -20.71
C ALA A 3 6.59 20.67 -20.41
N PRO A 4 7.33 20.33 -19.33
CA PRO A 4 7.54 18.93 -18.98
C PRO A 4 6.16 18.26 -18.83
N GLN A 5 5.95 17.15 -19.53
CA GLN A 5 4.75 16.33 -19.34
C GLN A 5 4.85 15.66 -17.97
N SER A 6 3.96 16.04 -17.06
CA SER A 6 3.80 15.34 -15.79
C SER A 6 3.01 14.06 -16.03
N SER A 7 3.69 12.91 -16.04
CA SER A 7 3.04 11.60 -16.13
C SER A 7 2.78 11.03 -14.74
N LEU A 8 1.55 10.55 -14.51
CA LEU A 8 1.17 9.76 -13.35
C LEU A 8 0.99 8.30 -13.80
N LEU A 9 1.70 7.38 -13.14
CA LEU A 9 1.58 5.94 -13.39
C LEU A 9 1.11 5.23 -12.12
N ALA A 10 0.21 4.27 -12.27
CA ALA A 10 -0.23 3.38 -11.19
C ALA A 10 -0.28 1.94 -11.70
N VAL A 11 0.28 1.01 -10.93
CA VAL A 11 0.38 -0.40 -11.31
C VAL A 11 -0.04 -1.27 -10.15
N ALA A 12 -1.00 -2.18 -10.37
CA ALA A 12 -1.29 -3.28 -9.46
C ALA A 12 -0.10 -4.24 -9.46
N VAL A 13 0.53 -4.46 -8.31
CA VAL A 13 1.78 -5.20 -8.18
C VAL A 13 1.50 -6.70 -8.18
N PRO A 14 1.93 -7.46 -9.21
CA PRO A 14 1.75 -8.89 -9.27
C PRO A 14 2.78 -9.63 -8.43
N GLY A 15 2.54 -10.93 -8.18
CA GLY A 15 3.53 -11.83 -7.59
C GLY A 15 3.75 -11.67 -6.08
N ILE A 16 2.84 -10.98 -5.37
CA ILE A 16 2.85 -10.95 -3.91
C ILE A 16 2.35 -12.32 -3.39
N PRO A 17 3.16 -13.05 -2.60
CA PRO A 17 2.74 -14.34 -2.06
C PRO A 17 1.62 -14.19 -1.03
N GLN A 18 0.92 -15.29 -0.73
CA GLN A 18 -0.09 -15.28 0.33
C GLN A 18 0.55 -15.03 1.71
N ALA A 19 0.11 -13.98 2.39
CA ALA A 19 0.55 -13.67 3.74
C ALA A 19 0.11 -14.71 4.77
N THR A 20 1.00 -15.00 5.70
CA THR A 20 0.80 -15.78 6.92
C THR A 20 0.70 -14.88 8.15
N MET A 21 0.39 -15.45 9.33
CA MET A 21 0.11 -14.70 10.57
C MET A 21 1.33 -14.02 11.21
N THR A 22 2.51 -14.11 10.60
CA THR A 22 3.76 -13.62 11.18
C THR A 22 4.70 -13.01 10.13
N ASP A 23 4.21 -12.74 8.92
CA ASP A 23 5.06 -12.24 7.84
C ASP A 23 5.41 -10.76 8.05
N ASP A 24 6.68 -10.40 7.88
CA ASP A 24 7.12 -9.00 7.76
C ASP A 24 6.63 -8.42 6.43
N VAL A 25 5.65 -7.50 6.46
CA VAL A 25 5.05 -6.92 5.24
C VAL A 25 6.11 -6.36 4.28
N PRO A 26 7.11 -5.56 4.72
CA PRO A 26 8.18 -5.10 3.84
C PRO A 26 8.98 -6.22 3.19
N ALA A 27 9.37 -7.26 3.93
CA ALA A 27 10.05 -8.42 3.37
C ALA A 27 9.18 -9.15 2.34
N LEU A 28 7.89 -9.29 2.63
CA LEU A 28 6.93 -10.01 1.80
C LEU A 28 6.76 -9.35 0.43
N ILE A 29 6.66 -8.01 0.39
CA ILE A 29 6.34 -7.27 -0.84
C ILE A 29 7.59 -6.83 -1.61
N ALA A 30 8.75 -6.76 -0.95
CA ALA A 30 9.98 -6.24 -1.58
C ALA A 30 10.42 -6.99 -2.85
N PRO A 31 10.40 -8.34 -2.94
CA PRO A 31 10.78 -9.03 -4.16
C PRO A 31 9.95 -8.59 -5.38
N ALA A 32 8.63 -8.46 -5.20
CA ALA A 32 7.73 -8.01 -6.25
C ALA A 32 7.95 -6.54 -6.63
N LEU A 33 8.18 -5.67 -5.64
CA LEU A 33 8.49 -4.25 -5.87
C LEU A 33 9.84 -4.05 -6.58
N ASN A 34 10.84 -4.89 -6.28
CA ASN A 34 12.14 -4.85 -6.94
C ASN A 34 12.06 -5.28 -8.42
N GLY A 35 11.25 -6.30 -8.71
CA GLY A 35 11.04 -6.81 -10.07
C GLY A 35 9.94 -6.09 -10.86
N LEU A 36 9.27 -5.09 -10.28
CA LEU A 36 8.13 -4.42 -10.89
C LEU A 36 8.55 -3.70 -12.17
N VAL A 37 7.91 -4.04 -13.30
CA VAL A 37 8.10 -3.34 -14.57
C VAL A 37 7.00 -2.30 -14.74
N TRP A 38 7.39 -1.04 -14.89
CA TRP A 38 6.49 0.08 -15.10
C TRP A 38 6.08 0.18 -16.58
N PRO A 39 4.93 0.82 -16.89
CA PRO A 39 4.49 1.04 -18.28
C PRO A 39 5.49 1.80 -19.17
N ASP A 40 6.40 2.56 -18.55
CA ASP A 40 7.48 3.29 -19.23
C ASP A 40 8.77 2.46 -19.42
N GLY A 41 8.73 1.16 -19.06
CA GLY A 41 9.84 0.22 -19.18
C GLY A 41 10.85 0.26 -18.03
N ARG A 42 10.69 1.15 -17.04
CA ARG A 42 11.57 1.18 -15.86
C ARG A 42 11.30 -0.03 -14.97
N VAL A 43 12.33 -0.49 -14.27
CA VAL A 43 12.22 -1.62 -13.34
C VAL A 43 12.48 -1.15 -11.92
N GLY A 44 11.70 -1.68 -10.99
CA GLY A 44 11.82 -1.39 -9.57
C GLY A 44 11.13 -0.10 -9.14
N ILE A 45 10.87 -0.01 -7.85
CA ILE A 45 10.45 1.24 -7.22
C ILE A 45 11.63 2.19 -7.01
N MET A 46 11.36 3.48 -6.91
CA MET A 46 12.35 4.54 -6.77
C MET A 46 11.91 5.56 -5.71
N ARG A 47 12.84 6.46 -5.35
CA ARG A 47 12.52 7.65 -4.54
C ARG A 47 11.33 8.39 -5.15
N GLY A 48 10.35 8.72 -4.32
CA GLY A 48 9.17 9.46 -4.76
C GLY A 48 7.96 8.59 -5.14
N ASP A 49 8.12 7.27 -5.16
CA ASP A 49 6.99 6.36 -5.37
C ASP A 49 6.15 6.21 -4.08
N ILE A 50 4.86 5.96 -4.27
CA ILE A 50 3.90 5.68 -3.19
C ILE A 50 3.46 4.22 -3.31
N ILE A 51 3.50 3.49 -2.20
CA ILE A 51 3.07 2.10 -2.11
C ILE A 51 1.77 2.06 -1.33
N VAL A 52 0.68 1.73 -2.02
CA VAL A 52 -0.65 1.57 -1.43
C VAL A 52 -0.89 0.09 -1.16
N ILE A 53 -1.25 -0.26 0.06
CA ILE A 53 -1.32 -1.64 0.54
C ILE A 53 -2.72 -1.92 1.04
N ALA A 54 -3.30 -3.04 0.61
CA ALA A 54 -4.58 -3.49 1.12
C ALA A 54 -4.51 -3.71 2.64
N ARG A 55 -5.42 -3.10 3.41
CA ARG A 55 -5.50 -3.28 4.87
C ARG A 55 -5.47 -4.74 5.31
N LYS A 56 -6.14 -5.59 4.53
CA LYS A 56 -6.23 -7.02 4.78
C LYS A 56 -4.87 -7.72 4.72
N LEU A 57 -3.95 -7.28 3.87
CA LEU A 57 -2.61 -7.84 3.82
C LEU A 57 -1.89 -7.60 5.16
N VAL A 58 -1.94 -6.37 5.63
CA VAL A 58 -1.36 -5.94 6.91
C VAL A 58 -2.01 -6.71 8.06
N ALA A 59 -3.34 -6.76 8.11
CA ALA A 59 -4.08 -7.48 9.14
C ALA A 59 -3.78 -8.99 9.15
N LYS A 60 -3.57 -9.62 7.98
CA LYS A 60 -3.15 -11.02 7.92
C LYS A 60 -1.76 -11.22 8.52
N CYS A 61 -0.80 -10.37 8.15
CA CYS A 61 0.56 -10.38 8.69
C CYS A 61 0.60 -10.18 10.22
N GLU A 62 -0.33 -9.40 10.76
CA GLU A 62 -0.50 -9.18 12.20
C GLU A 62 -1.31 -10.28 12.92
N GLY A 63 -1.69 -11.36 12.24
CA GLY A 63 -2.43 -12.47 12.85
C GLY A 63 -3.88 -12.14 13.20
N ARG A 64 -4.49 -11.14 12.55
CA ARG A 64 -5.84 -10.63 12.84
C ARG A 64 -6.97 -11.48 12.24
N MET A 65 -6.71 -12.76 11.95
CA MET A 65 -7.68 -13.69 11.36
C MET A 65 -8.51 -14.36 12.46
N VAL A 66 -9.82 -14.30 12.34
CA VAL A 66 -10.77 -14.82 13.33
C VAL A 66 -11.87 -15.65 12.68
N LYS A 67 -12.62 -16.43 13.47
CA LYS A 67 -13.79 -17.15 12.95
C LYS A 67 -14.86 -16.16 12.48
N ALA A 68 -15.51 -16.46 11.37
CA ALA A 68 -16.63 -15.66 10.86
C ALA A 68 -17.74 -15.51 11.91
N GLY A 69 -18.32 -14.31 12.01
CA GLY A 69 -19.32 -13.94 13.01
C GLY A 69 -18.73 -13.32 14.30
N ALA A 70 -17.41 -13.21 14.41
CA ALA A 70 -16.77 -12.40 15.44
C ALA A 70 -17.17 -10.93 15.31
N ALA A 71 -17.47 -10.28 16.43
CA ALA A 71 -17.83 -8.86 16.47
C ALA A 71 -16.67 -7.99 15.94
N GLY A 72 -16.98 -7.03 15.07
CA GLY A 72 -15.99 -6.13 14.48
C GLY A 72 -15.14 -6.74 13.36
N ALA A 73 -15.33 -8.02 13.02
CA ALA A 73 -14.61 -8.66 11.92
C ALA A 73 -15.31 -8.40 10.58
N LEU A 74 -14.52 -8.09 9.56
CA LEU A 74 -15.02 -7.84 8.22
C LEU A 74 -14.82 -9.10 7.36
N SER A 75 -15.86 -9.45 6.61
CA SER A 75 -15.82 -10.56 5.65
C SER A 75 -15.63 -10.00 4.25
N GLU A 76 -14.45 -10.18 3.67
CA GLU A 76 -14.08 -9.66 2.36
C GLU A 76 -13.75 -10.79 1.37
N GLY A 77 -13.98 -10.54 0.08
CA GLY A 77 -14.05 -11.56 -1.00
C GLY A 77 -12.89 -12.55 -1.10
N ASN A 78 -11.69 -12.22 -0.62
CA ASN A 78 -10.50 -13.08 -0.64
C ASN A 78 -10.13 -13.70 0.73
N THR A 79 -11.11 -13.98 1.60
CA THR A 79 -10.92 -14.70 2.86
C THR A 79 -11.48 -16.11 2.75
N PRO A 80 -10.78 -17.17 3.21
CA PRO A 80 -11.33 -18.52 3.26
C PRO A 80 -12.69 -18.56 3.96
N ARG A 81 -13.59 -19.42 3.47
CA ARG A 81 -14.96 -19.54 4.00
C ARG A 81 -14.92 -19.85 5.51
N GLY A 82 -15.73 -19.14 6.28
CA GLY A 82 -15.81 -19.32 7.74
C GLY A 82 -14.73 -18.56 8.52
N ILE A 83 -13.89 -17.78 7.85
CA ILE A 83 -12.93 -16.87 8.46
C ILE A 83 -13.30 -15.41 8.12
N ALA A 84 -13.02 -14.51 9.05
CA ALA A 84 -13.12 -13.06 8.88
C ALA A 84 -11.79 -12.43 9.35
N VAL A 85 -11.59 -11.15 9.03
CA VAL A 85 -10.36 -10.42 9.37
C VAL A 85 -10.73 -9.19 10.19
N LEU A 86 -10.11 -9.03 11.36
CA LEU A 86 -10.19 -7.81 12.15
C LEU A 86 -9.29 -6.74 11.52
N PRO A 87 -9.56 -5.45 11.72
CA PRO A 87 -8.61 -4.40 11.35
C PRO A 87 -7.23 -4.63 12.00
N PRO A 88 -6.16 -4.07 11.41
CA PRO A 88 -4.85 -4.00 12.03
C PRO A 88 -4.95 -3.40 13.44
N GLU A 89 -4.05 -3.81 14.33
CA GLU A 89 -4.08 -3.38 15.74
C GLU A 89 -3.79 -1.89 15.87
N ASP A 90 -2.73 -1.42 15.21
CA ASP A 90 -2.39 0.00 15.06
C ASP A 90 -1.96 0.28 13.61
N PRO A 91 -2.92 0.61 12.73
CA PRO A 91 -2.62 0.86 11.31
C PRO A 91 -1.59 1.98 11.09
N VAL A 92 -1.52 2.99 11.97
CA VAL A 92 -0.58 4.10 11.85
C VAL A 92 0.83 3.62 12.14
N ALA A 93 1.02 2.87 13.23
CA ALA A 93 2.32 2.25 13.55
C ALA A 93 2.76 1.32 12.41
N SER A 94 1.85 0.47 11.89
CA SER A 94 2.14 -0.44 10.78
C SER A 94 2.56 0.30 9.51
N ALA A 95 1.89 1.41 9.15
CA ALA A 95 2.29 2.22 7.99
C ALA A 95 3.71 2.78 8.13
N ARG A 96 4.07 3.27 9.33
CA ARG A 96 5.41 3.80 9.64
C ARG A 96 6.48 2.70 9.62
N GLU A 97 6.18 1.54 10.18
CA GLU A 97 7.07 0.37 10.14
C GLU A 97 7.30 -0.12 8.72
N ILE A 98 6.23 -0.21 7.94
CA ILE A 98 6.34 -0.61 6.53
C ILE A 98 7.20 0.40 5.77
N ARG A 99 6.96 1.69 5.97
CA ARG A 99 7.76 2.76 5.34
C ARG A 99 9.25 2.61 5.67
N ARG A 100 9.59 2.42 6.96
CA ARG A 100 10.98 2.20 7.40
C ARG A 100 11.58 0.94 6.77
N GLY A 101 10.83 -0.15 6.74
CA GLY A 101 11.27 -1.41 6.15
C GLY A 101 11.52 -1.32 4.65
N LEU A 102 10.71 -0.55 3.92
CA LEU A 102 10.92 -0.28 2.50
C LEU A 102 12.08 0.69 2.26
N ASP A 103 12.22 1.75 3.07
CA ASP A 103 13.37 2.66 2.98
C ASP A 103 14.69 1.93 3.23
N ALA A 104 14.74 1.01 4.19
CA ALA A 104 15.93 0.19 4.44
C ALA A 104 16.32 -0.71 3.26
N ARG A 105 15.36 -1.10 2.40
CA ARG A 105 15.57 -2.04 1.28
C ARG A 105 15.83 -1.33 -0.05
N PHE A 106 15.15 -0.21 -0.29
CA PHE A 106 15.17 0.51 -1.57
C PHE A 106 15.79 1.91 -1.48
N GLY A 107 15.92 2.45 -0.27
CA GLY A 107 16.24 3.85 -0.04
C GLY A 107 15.14 4.80 -0.51
N GLY A 108 15.37 6.10 -0.31
CA GLY A 108 14.55 7.15 -0.92
C GLY A 108 13.23 7.46 -0.22
N ARG A 109 12.90 6.80 0.90
CA ARG A 109 11.73 7.04 1.75
C ARG A 109 10.40 7.10 0.98
N PRO A 110 9.96 5.97 0.41
CA PRO A 110 8.68 5.92 -0.31
C PRO A 110 7.52 6.37 0.59
N GLY A 111 6.45 6.83 -0.03
CA GLY A 111 5.17 7.01 0.67
C GLY A 111 4.51 5.66 0.87
N VAL A 112 3.84 5.46 2.00
CA VAL A 112 3.03 4.26 2.27
C VAL A 112 1.61 4.68 2.61
N ILE A 113 0.64 4.01 2.00
CA ILE A 113 -0.79 4.16 2.34
C ILE A 113 -1.34 2.76 2.62
N ILE A 114 -2.13 2.61 3.68
CA ILE A 114 -2.93 1.40 3.93
C ILE A 114 -4.39 1.76 3.70
N THR A 115 -5.09 0.95 2.89
CA THR A 115 -6.50 1.19 2.53
C THR A 115 -7.47 0.91 3.70
N GLY A 116 -8.78 1.02 3.49
CA GLY A 116 -9.78 0.89 4.54
C GLY A 116 -10.03 2.24 5.22
N ASP A 117 -9.54 2.43 6.45
CA ASP A 117 -9.66 3.69 7.19
C ASP A 117 -8.62 4.75 6.76
N VAL A 118 -7.98 4.53 5.61
CA VAL A 118 -6.94 5.35 4.95
C VAL A 118 -5.94 5.96 5.93
N VAL A 119 -4.88 5.20 6.22
CA VAL A 119 -3.72 5.69 6.97
C VAL A 119 -2.51 5.82 6.06
N ALA A 120 -1.67 6.81 6.32
CA ALA A 120 -0.49 7.06 5.49
C ALA A 120 0.74 7.42 6.31
N ALA A 121 1.90 7.04 5.79
CA ALA A 121 3.22 7.46 6.27
C ALA A 121 4.00 8.06 5.11
N GLY A 122 4.47 9.31 5.27
CA GLY A 122 5.26 9.98 4.25
C GLY A 122 4.52 10.56 3.06
N VAL A 123 3.21 10.71 3.15
CA VAL A 123 2.37 11.30 2.09
C VAL A 123 1.64 12.49 2.67
N ASP A 124 1.70 13.64 2.00
CA ASP A 124 0.96 14.83 2.43
C ASP A 124 -0.55 14.54 2.50
N ALA A 125 -1.23 15.07 3.50
CA ALA A 125 -2.66 14.88 3.67
C ALA A 125 -3.46 15.60 2.59
N HIS A 126 -3.00 16.79 2.16
CA HIS A 126 -3.78 17.66 1.29
C HIS A 126 -2.93 18.27 0.18
N VAL A 127 -3.53 18.43 -0.99
CA VAL A 127 -2.96 19.21 -2.10
C VAL A 127 -4.00 20.20 -2.57
N GLY A 128 -3.80 21.48 -2.26
CA GLY A 128 -4.86 22.48 -2.41
C GLY A 128 -6.08 22.11 -1.57
N SER A 129 -7.22 21.85 -2.21
CA SER A 129 -8.47 21.43 -1.57
C SER A 129 -8.73 19.92 -1.61
N SER A 130 -7.86 19.13 -2.24
CA SER A 130 -8.05 17.69 -2.41
C SER A 130 -7.51 16.89 -1.21
N ASN A 131 -8.22 15.83 -0.83
CA ASN A 131 -7.74 14.86 0.14
C ASN A 131 -6.94 13.78 -0.60
N LEU A 132 -5.64 14.05 -0.77
CA LEU A 132 -4.76 13.23 -1.61
C LEU A 132 -4.73 11.76 -1.16
N ARG A 133 -4.63 11.53 0.16
CA ARG A 133 -4.54 10.18 0.72
C ARG A 133 -5.77 9.35 0.36
N GLU A 134 -6.95 9.95 0.52
CA GLU A 134 -8.24 9.32 0.21
C GLU A 134 -8.37 9.05 -1.30
N ASP A 135 -8.03 10.03 -2.13
CA ASP A 135 -8.14 9.90 -3.59
C ASP A 135 -7.22 8.80 -4.13
N LEU A 136 -5.98 8.73 -3.63
CA LEU A 136 -5.02 7.69 -4.00
C LEU A 136 -5.45 6.30 -3.49
N ALA A 137 -5.97 6.22 -2.26
CA ALA A 137 -6.48 4.96 -1.71
C ALA A 137 -7.66 4.42 -2.54
N ARG A 138 -8.63 5.27 -2.89
CA ARG A 138 -9.78 4.88 -3.72
C ARG A 138 -9.37 4.45 -5.12
N MET A 139 -8.43 5.15 -5.75
CA MET A 139 -7.87 4.73 -7.04
C MET A 139 -7.19 3.36 -6.93
N ALA A 140 -6.41 3.13 -5.87
CA ALA A 140 -5.76 1.85 -5.63
C ALA A 140 -6.79 0.74 -5.40
N ASP A 141 -7.88 0.99 -4.67
CA ASP A 141 -8.96 0.03 -4.48
C ASP A 141 -9.61 -0.37 -5.82
N VAL A 142 -9.76 0.54 -6.79
CA VAL A 142 -10.23 0.20 -8.14
C VAL A 142 -9.30 -0.82 -8.80
N LEU A 143 -7.99 -0.62 -8.70
CA LEU A 143 -7.00 -1.55 -9.25
C LEU A 143 -6.98 -2.89 -8.51
N MET A 144 -7.03 -2.88 -7.17
CA MET A 144 -7.06 -4.10 -6.35
C MET A 144 -8.34 -4.91 -6.60
N ASN A 145 -9.47 -4.26 -6.86
CA ASN A 145 -10.72 -4.94 -7.22
C ASN A 145 -10.68 -5.50 -8.65
N ALA A 146 -10.04 -4.79 -9.59
CA ALA A 146 -9.82 -5.30 -10.95
C ALA A 146 -8.83 -6.48 -10.99
N TYR A 147 -7.90 -6.54 -10.03
CA TYR A 147 -6.90 -7.60 -9.90
C TYR A 147 -6.86 -8.14 -8.45
N PRO A 148 -7.79 -9.04 -8.07
CA PRO A 148 -7.97 -9.47 -6.68
C PRO A 148 -6.75 -10.12 -6.00
N ASP A 149 -5.83 -10.64 -6.80
CA ASP A 149 -4.58 -11.26 -6.33
C ASP A 149 -3.42 -10.25 -6.20
N HIS A 150 -3.66 -8.96 -6.44
CA HIS A 150 -2.68 -7.89 -6.35
C HIS A 150 -3.02 -6.96 -5.16
N PRO A 151 -2.62 -7.32 -3.92
CA PRO A 151 -2.98 -6.56 -2.71
C PRO A 151 -2.18 -5.27 -2.54
N VAL A 152 -1.34 -4.90 -3.51
CA VAL A 152 -0.45 -3.73 -3.46
C VAL A 152 -0.55 -2.99 -4.78
N VAL A 153 -0.58 -1.67 -4.73
CA VAL A 153 -0.50 -0.77 -5.90
C VAL A 153 0.71 0.15 -5.70
N ALA A 154 1.55 0.26 -6.73
CA ALA A 154 2.64 1.23 -6.77
C ALA A 154 2.25 2.41 -7.64
N ILE A 155 2.53 3.63 -7.17
CA ILE A 155 2.20 4.89 -7.84
C ILE A 155 3.47 5.72 -8.02
N ARG A 156 3.67 6.28 -9.22
CA ARG A 156 4.83 7.09 -9.58
C ARG A 156 4.41 8.40 -10.24
N GLY A 157 5.14 9.47 -9.93
CA GLY A 157 4.92 10.82 -10.49
C GLY A 157 4.51 11.86 -9.44
N LEU A 158 4.30 11.44 -8.19
CA LEU A 158 3.85 12.31 -7.08
C LEU A 158 4.92 12.54 -6.01
N GLY A 159 6.19 12.32 -6.32
CA GLY A 159 7.28 12.39 -5.34
C GLY A 159 7.43 13.75 -4.64
N HIS A 160 6.94 14.83 -5.24
CA HIS A 160 6.92 16.18 -4.65
C HIS A 160 5.85 16.37 -3.55
N LEU A 161 4.95 15.40 -3.39
CA LEU A 161 3.90 15.36 -2.37
C LEU A 161 4.26 14.42 -1.21
N LEU A 162 5.48 13.88 -1.20
CA LEU A 162 5.98 13.08 -0.09
C LEU A 162 6.54 13.97 1.00
N THR A 163 6.23 13.61 2.24
CA THR A 163 6.73 14.31 3.43
C THR A 163 7.97 13.62 3.98
N TYR A 164 8.90 14.40 4.51
CA TYR A 164 10.12 13.82 5.11
C TYR A 164 9.83 13.12 6.44
N GLU A 165 8.92 13.70 7.22
CA GLU A 165 8.41 13.17 8.50
C GLU A 165 7.09 12.44 8.27
N ASP A 166 6.82 11.47 9.14
CA ASP A 166 5.50 10.85 9.21
C ASP A 166 4.56 11.83 9.91
N GLN A 167 3.53 12.29 9.22
CA GLN A 167 2.51 13.16 9.79
C GLN A 167 1.44 12.31 10.48
N ASP A 168 0.85 12.83 11.55
CA ASP A 168 -0.31 12.23 12.23
C ASP A 168 -1.62 12.43 11.44
#